data_AF-A0A7J4QCQ1-F1
#
_entry.id   AF-A0A7J4QCQ1-F1
#
_cell.length_a   1.000
_cell.length_b   1.000
_cell.length_c   1.000
_cell.angle_alpha   90.00
_cell.angle_beta   90.00
_cell.angle_gamma   90.00
#
_symmetry.space_group_name_H-M   'P 1'
#
loop_
_entity.id
_entity.type
_entity.pdbx_description
1 polymer ?
#
loop_
_entity_poly.entity_id
_entity_poly.type
_entity_poly.pdbx_seq_one_letter_code
_entity_poly.pdbx_strand_id
1 'polypeptide(L)' 'MSEEIDRWILFMKENPDTWKKVHTEFINAQFDKAERFWKELLKQPNGKQKLIDAYGIKNLKGYEGLLK' A
#
# COMPACT_ATOMS: atom_id res chain seq x y z
N MET A 1 4.92 22.14 -11.84
CA MET A 1 5.11 21.33 -10.62
C MET A 1 3.78 21.32 -9.89
N SER A 2 3.35 20.21 -9.28
CA SER A 2 2.04 20.20 -8.59
C SER A 2 2.14 20.95 -7.26
N GLU A 3 1.08 21.64 -6.85
CA GLU A 3 1.04 22.39 -5.58
C GLU A 3 1.34 21.49 -4.37
N GLU A 4 1.01 20.20 -4.47
CA GLU A 4 1.27 19.20 -3.44
C GLU A 4 2.76 18.91 -3.29
N ILE A 5 3.50 18.84 -4.40
CA ILE A 5 4.94 18.67 -4.39
C ILE A 5 5.61 19.90 -3.76
N ASP A 6 5.15 21.11 -4.08
CA ASP A 6 5.70 22.34 -3.53
C ASP A 6 5.50 22.44 -2.01
N ARG A 7 4.29 22.09 -1.53
CA ARG A 7 3.98 22.01 -0.09
C ARG A 7 4.81 20.95 0.61
N TRP A 8 5.01 19.79 -0.02
CA TRP A 8 5.84 18.73 0.55
C TRP A 8 7.31 19.15 0.65
N ILE A 9 7.85 19.78 -0.39
CA ILE A 9 9.21 20.31 -0.39
C ILE A 9 9.39 21.36 0.71
N LEU A 10 8.42 22.27 0.87
CA LEU A 10 8.46 23.28 1.93
C LEU A 10 8.44 22.62 3.32
N PHE A 11 7.54 21.66 3.55
CA PHE A 11 7.46 20.91 4.80
C PHE A 11 8.79 20.22 5.15
N MET A 12 9.45 19.57 4.19
CA MET A 12 10.75 18.94 4.41
C MET A 12 11.84 19.94 4.77
N LYS A 13 11.83 21.13 4.15
CA LYS A 13 12.78 22.21 4.48
C LYS A 13 12.57 22.77 5.88
N GLU A 14 11.31 22.91 6.31
CA GLU A 14 10.95 23.38 7.66
C GLU A 14 11.16 22.32 8.74
N ASN A 15 11.21 21.04 8.38
CA ASN A 15 11.29 19.89 9.29
C ASN A 15 12.44 18.92 8.95
N PRO A 16 13.70 19.39 8.81
CA PRO A 16 14.79 18.63 8.18
C PRO A 16 15.10 17.28 8.84
N ASP A 17 14.93 17.18 10.16
CA ASP A 17 15.28 15.99 10.93
C ASP A 17 14.09 15.05 11.18
N THR A 18 12.85 15.53 11.02
CA THR A 18 11.64 14.80 11.42
C THR A 18 10.76 14.38 10.24
N TRP A 19 10.90 15.01 9.07
CA TRP A 19 10.05 14.72 7.90
C TRP A 19 10.11 13.24 7.48
N LYS A 20 11.29 12.60 7.61
CA LYS A 20 11.49 11.19 7.26
C LYS A 20 10.64 10.26 8.10
N LYS A 21 10.49 10.56 9.40
CA LYS A 21 9.67 9.77 10.31
C LYS A 21 8.20 9.86 9.90
N VAL A 22 7.69 11.08 9.72
CA VAL A 22 6.29 11.31 9.29
C VAL A 22 5.99 10.64 7.96
N HIS A 23 6.89 10.79 6.98
CA HIS A 23 6.78 10.12 5.69
C HIS A 23 6.73 8.59 5.84
N THR A 24 7.65 8.02 6.62
CA THR A 24 7.73 6.58 6.83
C THR A 24 6.47 6.04 7.52
N GLU A 25 5.97 6.72 8.55
CA GLU A 25 4.71 6.38 9.23
C GLU A 25 3.52 6.43 8.27
N PHE A 26 3.44 7.46 7.42
CA PHE A 26 2.40 7.58 6.41
C PHE A 26 2.44 6.42 5.41
N ILE A 27 3.62 6.10 4.87
CA ILE A 27 3.80 5.01 3.91
C ILE A 27 3.48 3.66 4.56
N ASN A 28 3.96 3.41 5.77
CA ASN A 28 3.67 2.18 6.51
C ASN A 28 2.15 2.05 6.77
N ALA A 29 1.46 3.13 7.12
CA ALA A 29 0.02 3.10 7.29
C ALA A 29 -0.74 2.72 6.00
N GLN A 30 -0.23 3.10 4.82
CA GLN A 30 -0.81 2.66 3.55
C GLN A 30 -0.61 1.15 3.34
N PHE A 31 0.57 0.61 3.65
CA PHE A 31 0.84 -0.82 3.58
C PHE A 31 -0.03 -1.62 4.55
N ASP A 32 -0.13 -1.18 5.80
CA ASP A 32 -0.97 -1.81 6.83
C ASP A 32 -2.44 -1.85 6.38
N LYS A 33 -2.93 -0.75 5.78
CA LYS A 33 -4.29 -0.67 5.26
C LYS A 33 -4.50 -1.63 4.09
N ALA A 34 -3.55 -1.70 3.16
CA ALA A 34 -3.61 -2.62 2.03
C ALA A 34 -3.59 -4.09 2.49
N GLU A 35 -2.72 -4.43 3.45
CA GLU A 35 -2.63 -5.77 4.01
C GLU A 35 -3.93 -6.17 4.72
N ARG A 36 -4.50 -5.27 5.53
CA ARG A 36 -5.82 -5.49 6.17
C ARG A 36 -6.90 -5.72 5.12
N PHE A 37 -6.95 -4.88 4.08
CA PHE A 37 -7.90 -5.05 3.00
C PHE A 37 -7.78 -6.42 2.33
N TRP A 38 -6.56 -6.87 2.01
CA TRP A 38 -6.34 -8.20 1.43
C TRP A 38 -6.76 -9.33 2.37
N LYS A 39 -6.41 -9.24 3.67
CA LYS A 39 -6.80 -10.22 4.68
C LYS A 39 -8.33 -10.32 4.81
N GLU A 40 -9.03 -9.19 4.87
CA GLU A 40 -10.50 -9.21 4.94
C GLU A 40 -11.14 -9.68 3.63
N LEU A 41 -10.56 -9.34 2.48
CA LEU A 41 -11.05 -9.80 1.20
C LEU A 41 -10.92 -11.31 1.08
N LEU A 42 -9.79 -11.90 1.46
CA LEU A 42 -9.53 -13.34 1.41
C LEU A 42 -10.48 -14.17 2.30
N LYS A 43 -11.08 -13.59 3.34
CA LYS A 43 -12.10 -14.25 4.17
C LYS A 43 -13.45 -14.42 3.46
N GLN A 44 -13.69 -13.67 2.38
CA GLN A 44 -14.94 -13.77 1.62
C GLN A 44 -14.95 -15.02 0.72
N PRO A 45 -16.13 -15.63 0.45
CA PRO A 45 -16.23 -16.84 -0.37
C PRO A 45 -15.58 -16.74 -1.77
N ASN A 46 -15.49 -15.54 -2.34
CA ASN A 46 -14.84 -15.26 -3.63
C ASN A 46 -13.67 -14.29 -3.55
N GLY A 47 -13.11 -14.09 -2.35
CA GLY A 47 -12.05 -13.14 -2.07
C GLY A 47 -10.81 -13.30 -2.95
N LYS A 48 -10.34 -14.55 -3.04
CA LYS A 48 -9.19 -14.93 -3.87
C LYS A 48 -9.39 -14.58 -5.35
N GLN A 49 -10.58 -14.88 -5.89
CA GLN A 49 -10.89 -14.58 -7.29
C GLN A 49 -10.92 -13.07 -7.56
N LYS A 50 -11.53 -12.30 -6.65
CA LYS A 50 -11.56 -10.83 -6.74
C LYS A 50 -10.15 -10.22 -6.77
N LEU A 51 -9.21 -10.76 -6.00
CA LEU A 51 -7.81 -10.30 -6.03
C LEU A 51 -7.13 -10.63 -7.35
N ILE A 52 -7.32 -11.85 -7.86
CA ILE A 52 -6.78 -12.27 -9.16
C ILE A 52 -7.26 -11.35 -10.28
N ASP A 53 -8.56 -11.05 -10.31
CA ASP A 53 -9.18 -10.21 -11.33
C ASP A 53 -8.74 -8.74 -11.20
N ALA A 54 -8.74 -8.19 -9.98
CA ALA A 54 -8.40 -6.79 -9.73
C ALA A 54 -6.94 -6.46 -10.08
N TYR A 55 -6.01 -7.39 -9.84
CA TYR A 55 -4.58 -7.19 -10.08
C TYR A 55 -4.08 -7.88 -11.36
N GLY A 56 -4.97 -8.51 -12.14
CA GLY A 56 -4.62 -9.19 -13.39
C GLY A 56 -3.58 -10.30 -13.21
N ILE A 57 -3.66 -11.05 -12.11
CA ILE A 57 -2.66 -12.06 -11.74
C ILE A 57 -2.71 -13.23 -12.73
N LYS A 58 -1.66 -13.37 -13.55
CA LYS A 58 -1.55 -14.44 -14.55
C LYS A 58 -0.90 -15.72 -14.01
N ASN A 59 0.04 -15.59 -13.07
CA ASN A 59 0.73 -16.72 -12.47
C ASN A 59 0.01 -17.19 -11.20
N LEU A 60 -1.06 -17.98 -11.39
CA LEU A 60 -1.89 -18.48 -10.29
C LEU A 60 -1.11 -19.39 -9.32
N LYS A 61 -0.24 -20.26 -9.85
CA LYS A 61 0.56 -21.19 -9.03
C LYS A 61 1.55 -20.43 -8.14
N GLY A 62 2.21 -19.41 -8.67
CA GLY A 62 3.12 -18.56 -7.90
C GLY A 62 2.38 -17.78 -6.83
N TYR A 63 1.21 -17.23 -7.16
CA TYR A 63 0.37 -16.51 -6.21
C TYR A 63 -0.12 -17.39 -5.06
N GLU A 64 -0.50 -18.64 -5.32
CA GLU A 64 -0.88 -19.60 -4.29
C GLU A 64 0.27 -19.92 -3.32
N GLY A 65 1.51 -19.91 -3.79
CA GLY A 65 2.69 -20.09 -2.94
C GLY A 65 2.94 -18.91 -1.99
N LEU A 66 2.47 -17.71 -2.33
CA LEU A 66 2.61 -16.50 -1.51
C LEU A 66 1.52 -16.35 -0.45
N LEU A 67 0.48 -17.19 -0.50
CA LEU A 67 -0.64 -17.18 0.46
C LEU A 67 -0.46 -18.17 1.62
N LYS A 68 0.61 -18.98 1.61
CA LYS A 68 0.97 -19.93 2.68
C LYS A 68 1.94 -19.29 3.66
#